data_AF-X1IHX7-F1
#
_entry.id   AF-X1IHX7-F1
#
_cell.length_a   1.000
_cell.length_b   1.000
_cell.length_c   1.000
_cell.angle_alpha   90.00
_cell.angle_beta   90.00
_cell.angle_gamma   90.00
#
_symmetry.space_group_name_H-M   'P 1'
#
loop_
_entity.id
_entity.type
_entity.pdbx_description
1 polymer ?
#
loop_
_entity_poly.entity_id
_entity_poly.type
_entity_poly.pdbx_seq_one_letter_code
_entity_poly.pdbx_strand_id
1 'polypeptide(L)' 'PIEDAGSAASLFMDEMRAIDEFAVVGFADSITIYSSFTSNRKNLRDSISQIVAFGSSFYNYWHSKRQYK' A
#
# COMPACT_ATOMS: atom_id res chain seq x y z
N PRO A 1 -2.63 10.14 5.98
CA PRO A 1 -2.65 8.96 6.87
C PRO A 1 -2.91 7.66 6.10
N ILE A 2 -2.86 6.48 6.74
CA ILE A 2 -3.09 5.20 6.06
C ILE A 2 -4.48 5.12 5.40
N GLU A 3 -5.47 5.80 5.99
CA GLU A 3 -6.83 5.93 5.48
C GLU A 3 -6.88 6.68 4.13
N ASP A 4 -6.09 7.75 3.98
CA ASP A 4 -5.99 8.49 2.72
C ASP A 4 -5.33 7.64 1.63
N ALA A 5 -4.33 6.84 2.00
CA ALA A 5 -3.65 5.93 1.07
C ALA A 5 -4.59 4.84 0.56
N GLY A 6 -5.40 4.25 1.45
CA GLY A 6 -6.43 3.27 1.07
C GLY A 6 -7.51 3.88 0.16
N SER A 7 -7.92 5.11 0.46
CA SER A 7 -8.90 5.86 -0.34
C SER A 7 -8.36 6.20 -1.73
N ALA A 8 -7.12 6.68 -1.82
CA ALA A 8 -6.46 7.00 -3.09
C ALA A 8 -6.21 5.75 -3.95
N ALA A 9 -5.80 4.63 -3.34
CA ALA A 9 -5.62 3.36 -4.05
C ALA A 9 -6.95 2.83 -4.61
N SER A 10 -8.04 2.97 -3.84
CA SER A 10 -9.38 2.59 -4.30
C SER A 10 -9.85 3.46 -5.48
N LEU A 11 -9.65 4.78 -5.39
CA LEU A 11 -9.99 5.70 -6.48
C LEU A 11 -9.18 5.40 -7.75
N PHE A 12 -7.86 5.19 -7.61
CA PHE A 12 -7.00 4.83 -8.74
C PHE A 12 -7.45 3.53 -9.42
N MET A 13 -7.85 2.53 -8.63
CA MET A 13 -8.39 1.28 -9.13
C MET A 13 -9.69 1.49 -9.92
N ASP A 14 -10.57 2.38 -9.46
CA ASP A 14 -11.88 2.67 -10.06
C ASP A 14 -11.79 3.42 -11.39
N GLU A 15 -10.78 4.29 -11.55
CA GLU A 15 -10.54 5.04 -12.80
C GLU A 15 -10.00 4.16 -13.95
N MET A 16 -9.47 2.99 -13.62
CA MET A 16 -8.87 2.08 -14.60
C MET A 16 -9.92 1.16 -15.23
N ARG A 17 -9.66 0.66 -16.44
CA ARG A 17 -10.65 -0.14 -17.17
C ARG A 17 -10.93 -1.43 -16.41
N ALA A 18 -12.15 -1.95 -16.49
CA ALA A 18 -12.53 -3.19 -15.78
C ALA A 18 -11.65 -4.40 -16.12
N ILE A 19 -11.00 -4.40 -17.29
CA ILE A 19 -10.09 -5.46 -17.74
C ILE A 19 -8.65 -5.32 -17.24
N ASP A 20 -8.27 -4.15 -16.74
CA ASP A 20 -6.91 -3.92 -16.26
C ASP A 20 -6.69 -4.70 -14.94
N GLU A 21 -5.52 -5.31 -14.81
CA GLU A 21 -5.16 -6.14 -13.64
C GLU A 21 -4.26 -5.36 -12.67
N PHE A 22 -4.46 -5.60 -11.37
CA PHE A 22 -3.74 -4.93 -10.29
C PHE A 22 -3.15 -5.94 -9.32
N ALA A 23 -1.98 -5.63 -8.79
CA ALA A 23 -1.43 -6.28 -7.62
C ALA A 23 -1.41 -5.27 -6.46
N VAL A 24 -1.64 -5.75 -5.23
CA VAL A 24 -1.58 -4.93 -4.02
C VAL A 24 -0.42 -5.41 -3.17
N VAL A 25 0.57 -4.56 -2.97
CA VAL A 25 1.81 -4.86 -2.26
C VAL A 25 2.09 -3.75 -1.26
N GLY A 26 2.39 -4.13 -0.01
CA GLY A 26 2.87 -3.21 1.02
C GLY A 26 4.32 -3.52 1.37
N PHE A 27 5.04 -2.49 1.82
CA PHE A 27 6.42 -2.62 2.27
C PHE A 27 6.61 -1.84 3.57
N ALA A 28 7.26 -2.50 4.53
CA ALA A 28 7.75 -1.89 5.77
C ALA A 28 9.15 -2.44 6.04
N ASP A 29 9.32 -3.22 7.11
CA ASP A 29 10.55 -3.97 7.37
C ASP A 29 10.68 -5.21 6.45
N SER A 30 9.56 -5.68 5.90
CA SER A 30 9.47 -6.74 4.89
C SER A 30 8.41 -6.41 3.83
N ILE A 31 8.42 -7.17 2.73
CA ILE A 31 7.42 -7.04 1.66
C ILE A 31 6.25 -7.98 1.97
N THR A 32 5.03 -7.45 1.89
CA THR A 32 3.78 -8.22 2.03
C THR A 32 2.97 -8.10 0.75
N ILE A 33 2.62 -9.23 0.16
CA ILE A 33 1.72 -9.30 -1.01
C ILE A 33 0.30 -9.53 -0.49
N TYR A 34 -0.56 -8.53 -0.63
CA TYR A 34 -1.98 -8.60 -0.24
C TYR A 34 -2.86 -9.16 -1.37
N SER A 35 -2.42 -8.98 -2.62
CA SER A 35 -3.06 -9.54 -3.81
C SER A 35 -2.06 -9.67 -4.94
N SER A 36 -2.03 -10.83 -5.61
CA SER A 36 -1.39 -10.98 -6.92
C SER A 36 -2.22 -10.30 -8.01
N PHE A 37 -1.67 -10.18 -9.23
CA PHE A 37 -2.40 -9.58 -10.35
C PHE A 37 -3.78 -10.21 -10.56
N THR A 38 -4.80 -9.38 -10.53
CA THR A 38 -6.19 -9.75 -10.82
C THR A 38 -6.99 -8.54 -11.27
N SER A 39 -8.04 -8.77 -12.06
CA SER A 39 -9.07 -7.77 -12.40
C SER A 39 -10.27 -7.82 -11.43
N ASN A 40 -10.29 -8.74 -10.47
CA ASN A 40 -11.39 -8.87 -9.51
C ASN A 40 -11.40 -7.68 -8.52
N ARG A 41 -12.22 -6.68 -8.83
CA ARG A 41 -12.33 -5.43 -8.05
C ARG A 41 -12.77 -5.64 -6.60
N LYS A 42 -13.56 -6.66 -6.31
CA LYS A 42 -13.94 -6.99 -4.93
C LYS A 42 -12.72 -7.46 -4.14
N ASN A 43 -11.99 -8.43 -4.69
CA ASN A 43 -10.77 -8.94 -4.07
C ASN A 43 -9.74 -7.83 -3.86
N LEU A 44 -9.57 -6.94 -4.84
CA LEU A 44 -8.65 -5.80 -4.73
C LEU A 44 -9.06 -4.82 -3.62
N ARG A 45 -10.34 -4.48 -3.50
CA ARG A 45 -10.84 -3.61 -2.40
C ARG A 45 -10.64 -4.26 -1.05
N ASP A 46 -10.94 -5.55 -0.94
CA ASP A 46 -10.74 -6.33 0.28
C ASP A 46 -9.24 -6.33 0.66
N SER A 47 -8.34 -6.56 -0.30
CA SER A 47 -6.89 -6.46 -0.10
C SER A 47 -6.42 -5.07 0.33
N ILE A 48 -6.95 -3.98 -0.25
CA ILE A 48 -6.61 -2.60 0.14
C ILE A 48 -7.05 -2.31 1.59
N SER A 49 -8.24 -2.79 1.99
CA SER A 49 -8.76 -2.59 3.35
C SER A 49 -7.94 -3.29 4.45
N GLN A 50 -7.13 -4.29 4.07
CA GLN A 50 -6.26 -5.04 4.99
C GLN A 50 -4.90 -4.37 5.20
N ILE A 51 -4.61 -3.27 4.50
CA ILE A 51 -3.33 -2.56 4.66
C ILE A 51 -3.31 -1.87 6.01
N VAL A 52 -2.35 -2.27 6.85
CA VAL A 52 -2.10 -1.68 8.17
C VAL A 52 -0.74 -1.00 8.16
N ALA A 53 -0.67 0.22 8.69
CA ALA A 53 0.62 0.87 8.91
C ALA A 53 1.35 0.19 10.08
N PHE A 54 2.49 -0.45 9.80
CA PHE A 54 3.34 -1.05 10.83
C PHE A 54 4.82 -0.88 10.47
N GLY A 55 5.69 -1.03 11.47
CA GLY A 55 7.15 -0.98 11.29
C GLY A 55 7.74 0.43 11.35
N SER A 56 9.06 0.49 11.53
CA SER A 56 9.79 1.74 11.36
C SER A 56 9.91 2.04 9.88
N SER A 57 9.04 2.91 9.35
CA SER A 57 9.29 3.47 8.03
C SER A 57 10.69 4.09 8.05
N PHE A 58 11.53 3.77 7.06
CA PHE A 58 12.94 4.21 6.90
C PHE A 58 13.18 5.71 7.13
N TYR A 59 12.12 6.51 7.22
CA TYR A 59 12.11 7.89 7.69
C TYR A 59 12.79 8.11 9.07
N ASN A 60 12.57 7.23 10.05
CA ASN A 60 13.18 7.37 11.38
C ASN A 60 14.69 7.11 11.38
N TYR A 61 15.19 6.33 10.41
CA TYR A 61 16.62 6.06 10.24
C TYR A 61 17.38 7.30 9.74
N TRP A 62 16.80 8.05 8.79
CA TRP A 62 17.40 9.28 8.26
C TRP A 62 17.37 10.47 9.23
N HIS A 63 16.35 10.58 10.09
CA HIS A 63 16.30 11.62 11.12
C HIS A 63 17.24 11.36 12.30
N SER A 64 17.44 10.10 12.70
CA SER A 64 18.39 9.73 13.76
C SER A 64 19.84 10.08 13.41
N LYS A 65 20.27 9.85 12.16
CA LYS A 65 21.63 10.14 11.68
C LYS A 65 21.97 11.64 11.58
N ARG A 66 20.99 12.54 11.63
CA ARG A 66 21.21 14.00 11.58
C ARG A 66 21.39 14.66 12.94
N GLN A 67 21.07 13.98 14.05
CA GLN A 67 21.26 14.52 15.40
C GLN A 67 22.63 14.19 16.02
N TYR A 68 23.47 13.43 15.32
CA TYR A 68 24.85 13.10 15.74
C TYR A 68 25.92 13.81 14.89
N LYS A 69 25.62 15.00 14.36
CA LYS A 69 26.59 15.82 13.65
C LYS A 69 26.67 17.22 14.25
#